data_AF-A0A7S0FHG3-F1
#
_entry.id   AF-A0A7S0FHG3-F1
#
_cell.length_a   1.000
_cell.length_b   1.000
_cell.length_c   1.000
_cell.angle_alpha   90.00
_cell.angle_beta   90.00
_cell.angle_gamma   90.00
#
_symmetry.space_group_name_H-M   'P 1'
#
loop_
_entity.id
_entity.type
_entity.pdbx_description
1 polymer ?
#
loop_
_entity_poly.entity_id
_entity_poly.type
_entity_poly.pdbx_seq_one_letter_code
_entity_poly.pdbx_strand_id
1 'polypeptide(L)'
;LACTEIVHPIGANNVTDFFPPSPWSVAATARECTRKWNITLRDSGLWIPKTFGFGPLPGSASDMPHWASQVIFSYGELDPWAVFKVANESISDTLPVIV
;
A
#
# COMPACT_ATOMS: atom_id res chain seq x y z
N LEU A 1 10.50 7.68 -6.59
CA LEU A 1 9.27 6.91 -6.35
C LEU A 1 8.93 6.81 -4.86
N ALA A 2 9.75 6.14 -4.04
CA ALA A 2 9.46 5.95 -2.61
C ALA A 2 9.47 7.24 -1.77
N CYS A 3 10.23 8.25 -2.21
CA CYS A 3 10.31 9.57 -1.58
C CYS A 3 9.38 10.62 -2.22
N THR A 4 8.52 10.20 -3.14
CA THR A 4 7.61 11.11 -3.85
C THR A 4 6.18 10.65 -3.71
N GLU A 5 5.85 9.48 -4.28
CA GLU A 5 4.46 9.10 -4.56
C GLU A 5 4.05 7.83 -3.83
N ILE A 6 4.90 6.80 -3.86
CA ILE A 6 4.59 5.51 -3.24
C ILE A 6 5.20 5.48 -1.85
N VAL A 7 4.38 5.24 -0.84
CA VAL A 7 4.84 5.08 0.54
C VAL A 7 4.54 3.66 1.01
N HIS A 8 5.57 2.95 1.42
CA HIS A 8 5.44 1.61 2.00
C HIS A 8 5.57 1.72 3.53
N PRO A 9 4.47 1.62 4.29
CA PRO A 9 4.48 1.76 5.75
C PRO A 9 4.93 0.47 6.44
N ILE A 10 6.17 0.04 6.17
CA ILE A 10 6.71 -1.24 6.64
C ILE A 10 7.73 -0.97 7.74
N GLY A 11 7.53 -1.61 8.90
CA GLY A 11 8.45 -1.61 10.02
C GLY A 11 8.58 -2.99 10.65
N ALA A 12 9.51 -3.13 11.58
CA ALA A 12 9.73 -4.35 12.37
C ALA A 12 9.63 -4.03 13.86
N ASN A 13 9.14 -4.98 14.66
CA ASN A 13 8.91 -4.77 16.08
C ASN A 13 9.51 -5.85 17.00
N ASN A 14 10.09 -6.93 16.47
CA ASN A 14 10.64 -8.05 17.26
C ASN A 14 9.61 -8.74 18.18
N VAL A 15 8.31 -8.59 17.89
CA VAL A 15 7.19 -9.20 18.63
C VAL A 15 6.34 -10.05 17.70
N THR A 16 5.90 -9.47 16.59
CA THR A 16 5.15 -10.16 15.52
C THR A 16 6.05 -10.64 14.37
N ASP A 17 7.31 -10.24 14.42
CA ASP A 17 8.37 -10.57 13.48
C ASP A 17 9.68 -10.86 14.25
N PHE A 18 10.65 -11.49 13.59
CA PHE A 18 11.94 -11.86 14.20
C PHE A 18 13.06 -10.86 13.94
N PHE A 19 12.75 -9.69 13.38
CA PHE A 19 13.75 -8.67 13.06
C PHE A 19 13.96 -7.71 14.24
N PRO A 20 15.14 -7.08 14.37
CA PRO A 20 15.33 -6.02 15.34
C PRO A 20 14.30 -4.88 15.17
N PRO A 21 13.91 -4.19 16.25
CA PRO A 21 12.95 -3.11 16.16
C PRO A 21 13.41 -2.01 15.18
N SER A 22 12.59 -1.77 14.17
CA SER A 22 12.78 -0.74 13.14
C SER A 22 11.43 -0.06 12.88
N PRO A 23 11.03 0.90 13.73
CA PRO A 23 9.74 1.55 13.61
C PRO A 23 9.69 2.44 12.36
N TRP A 24 8.53 2.43 11.70
CA TRP A 24 8.26 3.28 10.55
C TRP A 24 7.32 4.44 10.92
N SER A 25 7.56 5.63 10.35
CA SER A 25 6.61 6.74 10.42
C SER A 25 6.75 7.66 9.21
N VAL A 26 5.63 8.23 8.76
CA VAL A 26 5.59 9.22 7.67
C VAL A 26 6.57 10.36 7.92
N ALA A 27 6.64 10.86 9.17
CA ALA A 27 7.52 11.98 9.52
C ALA A 27 9.00 11.62 9.41
N ALA A 28 9.40 10.41 9.83
CA ALA A 28 10.78 9.94 9.69
C ALA A 28 11.16 9.76 8.21
N THR A 29 10.26 9.16 7.41
CA THR A 29 10.46 9.01 5.96
C THR A 29 10.58 10.36 5.26
N ALA A 30 9.68 11.32 5.56
CA ALA A 30 9.71 12.65 4.99
C ALA A 30 11.04 13.36 5.28
N ARG A 31 11.52 13.34 6.54
CA ARG A 31 12.81 13.92 6.92
C ARG A 31 13.97 13.30 6.15
N GLU A 32 13.99 11.98 6.01
CA GLU A 32 15.05 11.28 5.29
C GLU A 32 15.04 11.60 3.79
N CYS A 33 13.85 11.70 3.19
CA CYS A 33 13.69 12.08 1.79
C CYS A 33 14.14 13.53 1.54
N THR A 34 13.80 14.46 2.43
CA THR A 34 14.29 15.85 2.36
C THR A 34 15.80 15.89 2.49
N ARG A 35 16.39 15.15 3.44
CA ARG A 35 17.83 15.12 3.65
C ARG A 35 18.59 14.56 2.45
N LYS A 36 18.11 13.48 1.83
CA LYS A 36 18.80 12.80 0.72
C LYS A 36 18.60 13.48 -0.63
N TRP A 37 17.39 13.98 -0.89
CA TRP A 37 16.97 14.38 -2.24
C TRP A 37 16.41 15.79 -2.30
N ASN A 38 16.31 16.50 -1.17
CA ASN A 38 15.69 17.82 -1.08
C ASN A 38 14.24 17.85 -1.59
N ILE A 39 13.49 16.78 -1.32
CA ILE A 39 12.07 16.64 -1.68
C ILE A 39 11.23 16.25 -0.45
N THR A 40 9.93 16.48 -0.55
CA THR A 40 8.93 16.08 0.46
C THR A 40 7.95 15.09 -0.15
N LEU A 41 7.44 14.16 0.68
CA LEU A 41 6.40 13.22 0.26
C LEU A 41 5.17 13.97 -0.26
N ARG A 42 4.72 13.64 -1.46
CA ARG A 42 3.52 14.21 -2.08
C ARG A 42 2.30 13.82 -1.25
N ASP A 43 1.44 14.80 -0.96
CA ASP A 43 0.24 14.61 -0.13
C ASP A 43 0.51 13.88 1.20
N SER A 44 1.69 14.10 1.80
CA SER A 44 2.11 13.41 3.01
C SER A 44 2.10 11.87 2.88
N GLY A 45 2.32 11.35 1.67
CA GLY A 45 2.30 9.92 1.37
C GLY A 45 0.94 9.35 0.96
N LEU A 46 -0.08 10.20 0.81
CA LEU A 46 -1.44 9.79 0.44
C LEU A 46 -1.74 9.95 -1.05
N TRP A 47 -0.73 10.24 -1.89
CA TRP A 47 -0.93 10.43 -3.33
C TRP A 47 -1.58 9.21 -3.98
N ILE A 48 -1.01 8.01 -3.80
CA ILE A 48 -1.56 6.78 -4.39
C ILE A 48 -3.02 6.51 -4.00
N PRO A 49 -3.41 6.47 -2.70
CA PRO A 49 -4.80 6.21 -2.35
C PRO A 49 -5.76 7.30 -2.84
N LYS A 50 -5.33 8.58 -2.89
CA LYS A 50 -6.15 9.67 -3.42
C LYS A 50 -6.34 9.62 -4.95
N THR A 51 -5.30 9.22 -5.67
CA THR A 51 -5.31 9.23 -7.15
C THR A 51 -5.92 7.95 -7.72
N PHE A 52 -5.65 6.80 -7.12
CA PHE A 52 -5.99 5.50 -7.69
C PHE A 52 -7.03 4.71 -6.88
N GLY A 53 -7.45 5.20 -5.71
CA GLY A 53 -8.44 4.49 -4.89
C GLY A 53 -7.93 3.17 -4.29
N PHE A 54 -6.63 2.88 -4.38
CA PHE A 54 -6.01 1.71 -3.73
C PHE A 54 -5.45 2.12 -2.36
N GLY A 55 -6.07 1.65 -1.28
CA GLY A 55 -5.56 1.89 0.07
C GLY A 55 -6.58 1.54 1.17
N PRO A 56 -6.22 1.69 2.46
CA PRO A 56 -7.09 1.36 3.60
C PRO A 56 -8.26 2.35 3.79
N LEU A 57 -8.62 3.09 2.75
CA LEU A 57 -9.76 3.99 2.81
C LEU A 57 -11.04 3.14 2.81
N PRO A 58 -12.01 3.41 3.71
CA PRO A 58 -13.30 2.75 3.68
C PRO A 58 -13.92 2.85 2.28
N GLY A 59 -14.39 1.72 1.74
CA GLY A 59 -15.08 1.65 0.44
C GLY A 59 -14.18 1.52 -0.80
N SER A 60 -12.85 1.60 -0.67
CA SER A 60 -11.96 1.69 -1.84
C SER A 60 -12.00 0.46 -2.76
N ALA A 61 -12.13 -0.74 -2.18
CA ALA A 61 -12.29 -1.96 -2.96
C ALA A 61 -13.72 -2.13 -3.50
N SER A 62 -14.75 -1.78 -2.71
CA SER A 62 -16.16 -1.94 -3.11
C SER A 62 -16.61 -0.96 -4.20
N ASP A 63 -15.98 0.20 -4.29
CA ASP A 63 -16.30 1.22 -5.31
C ASP A 63 -15.60 0.94 -6.65
N MET A 64 -14.62 0.03 -6.68
CA MET A 64 -13.82 -0.31 -7.85
C MET A 64 -14.63 -0.75 -9.08
N PRO A 65 -15.73 -1.52 -8.96
CA PRO A 65 -16.56 -1.89 -10.10
C PRO A 65 -17.16 -0.70 -10.87
N HIS A 66 -17.21 0.51 -10.30
CA HIS A 66 -17.71 1.69 -10.99
C HIS A 66 -16.72 2.27 -12.02
N TRP A 67 -15.43 1.97 -11.90
CA TRP A 67 -14.39 2.59 -12.72
C TRP A 67 -13.31 1.61 -13.23
N ALA A 68 -13.34 0.35 -12.82
CA ALA A 68 -12.44 -0.70 -13.30
C ALA A 68 -13.20 -2.00 -13.61
N SER A 69 -12.71 -2.73 -14.61
CA SER A 69 -13.17 -4.08 -14.98
C SER A 69 -12.05 -4.84 -15.69
N GLN A 70 -12.17 -6.17 -15.78
CA GLN A 70 -11.27 -7.06 -16.52
C GLN A 70 -9.84 -7.11 -15.97
N VAL A 71 -9.70 -7.10 -14.64
CA VAL A 71 -8.41 -7.23 -13.95
C VAL A 71 -8.47 -8.40 -12.98
N ILE A 72 -7.52 -9.32 -13.10
CA ILE A 72 -7.35 -10.42 -12.14
C ILE A 72 -6.31 -10.00 -11.10
N PHE A 73 -6.68 -10.04 -9.83
CA PHE A 73 -5.74 -9.85 -8.73
C PHE A 73 -5.32 -11.21 -8.19
N SER A 74 -4.05 -11.57 -8.34
CA SER A 74 -3.51 -12.86 -7.86
C SER A 74 -2.45 -12.64 -6.80
N TYR A 75 -2.52 -13.40 -5.71
CA TYR A 75 -1.58 -13.35 -4.59
C TYR A 75 -1.01 -14.74 -4.31
N GLY A 76 0.24 -14.83 -3.87
CA GLY A 76 0.82 -16.09 -3.41
C GLY A 76 0.79 -16.18 -1.90
N GLU A 77 0.47 -17.37 -1.36
CA GLU A 77 0.42 -17.60 0.09
C GLU A 77 1.75 -17.31 0.81
N LEU A 78 2.89 -17.53 0.13
CA LEU A 78 4.23 -17.29 0.67
C LEU A 78 4.80 -15.91 0.31
N ASP A 79 4.05 -15.08 -0.42
CA ASP A 79 4.48 -13.72 -0.77
C ASP A 79 4.22 -12.76 0.40
N PRO A 80 5.25 -12.17 1.03
CA PRO A 80 5.04 -11.21 2.11
C PRO A 80 4.25 -9.96 1.67
N TRP A 81 4.19 -9.66 0.36
CA TRP A 81 3.39 -8.56 -0.17
C TRP A 81 1.89 -8.84 -0.19
N ALA A 82 1.45 -10.10 -0.04
CA ALA A 82 0.04 -10.48 -0.03
C ALA A 82 -0.74 -9.84 1.14
N VAL A 83 -0.06 -9.38 2.20
CA VAL A 83 -0.69 -8.61 3.29
C VAL A 83 -1.27 -7.27 2.81
N PHE A 84 -0.72 -6.70 1.74
CA PHE A 84 -1.18 -5.46 1.12
C PHE A 84 -2.15 -5.71 -0.05
N LYS A 85 -2.78 -6.89 -0.10
CA LYS A 85 -3.80 -7.20 -1.11
C LYS A 85 -4.92 -6.18 -1.13
N VAL A 86 -5.44 -5.95 -2.34
CA VAL A 86 -6.51 -4.98 -2.61
C VAL A 86 -7.82 -5.42 -1.96
N ALA A 87 -8.11 -6.73 -1.97
CA ALA A 87 -9.27 -7.33 -1.35
C ALA A 87 -8.96 -8.77 -0.91
N ASN A 88 -9.72 -9.29 0.07
CA ASN A 88 -9.62 -10.67 0.55
C ASN A 88 -10.40 -11.66 -0.31
N GLU A 89 -11.38 -11.17 -1.06
CA GLU A 89 -12.31 -11.94 -1.87
C GLU A 89 -12.55 -11.20 -3.20
N SER A 90 -13.09 -11.89 -4.20
CA SER A 90 -13.42 -11.30 -5.49
C SER A 90 -14.34 -10.09 -5.34
N ILE A 91 -13.97 -8.98 -5.98
CA ILE A 91 -14.69 -7.71 -5.87
C ILE A 91 -15.95 -7.73 -6.76
N SER A 92 -15.83 -8.31 -7.96
CA SER A 92 -16.94 -8.57 -8.89
C SER A 92 -16.56 -9.68 -9.87
N ASP A 93 -17.49 -10.13 -10.71
CA ASP A 93 -17.24 -11.14 -11.75
C ASP A 93 -16.09 -10.75 -12.71
N THR A 94 -15.87 -9.45 -12.91
CA THR A 94 -14.80 -8.93 -13.78
C THR A 94 -13.56 -8.47 -13.02
N LEU A 95 -13.58 -8.55 -11.69
CA LEU A 95 -12.48 -8.22 -10.78
C LEU A 95 -12.24 -9.37 -9.80
N PRO A 96 -11.90 -10.58 -10.29
CA PRO A 96 -11.68 -11.73 -9.42
C PRO A 96 -10.39 -11.58 -8.61
N VAL A 97 -10.42 -12.12 -7.38
CA VAL A 97 -9.24 -12.29 -6.53
C VAL A 97 -8.91 -13.77 -6.45
N ILE A 98 -7.65 -14.12 -6.74
CA ILE A 98 -7.09 -15.46 -6.65
C ILE A 98 -6.01 -15.43 -5.58
N VAL A 99 -6.09 -16.36 -4.63
CA VAL A 99 -5.12 -16.54 -3.54
C VAL A 99 -4.56 -17.95 -3.60
#